data_AF-A0A6A0H822-F1
#
_entry.id   AF-A0A6A0H822-F1
#
_cell.length_a   1.000
_cell.length_b   1.000
_cell.length_c   1.000
_cell.angle_alpha   90.00
_cell.angle_beta   90.00
_cell.angle_gamma   90.00
#
_symmetry.space_group_name_H-M   'P 1'
#
loop_
_entity.id
_entity.type
_entity.pdbx_description
1 polymer ?
#
loop_
_entity_poly.entity_id
_entity_poly.type
_entity_poly.pdbx_seq_one_letter_code
_entity_poly.pdbx_strand_id
1 'polypeptide(L)'
;MRVQRSTSPLQSSNLAPDASSKVLKNSNRGSECPQILMYLERLQRLVPTCPKDRPVNKLELIQCVIDYIYDLEHVLSSSDSESDDSMDST
;
A
#
# COMPACT_ATOMS: atom_id res chain seq x y z
N MET A 1 15.16 -81.59 1.02
CA MET A 1 14.02 -80.99 0.29
C MET A 1 13.93 -79.51 0.65
N ARG A 2 14.10 -78.59 -0.30
CA ARG A 2 13.87 -77.14 -0.13
C ARG A 2 13.07 -76.67 -1.34
N VAL A 3 11.82 -76.27 -1.12
CA VAL A 3 10.95 -75.76 -2.19
C VAL A 3 11.02 -74.24 -2.13
N GLN A 4 11.64 -73.65 -3.15
CA GLN A 4 11.55 -72.23 -3.48
C GLN A 4 10.53 -72.11 -4.61
N ARG A 5 9.40 -71.42 -4.38
CA ARG A 5 8.54 -70.90 -5.46
C ARG A 5 8.09 -69.48 -5.11
N SER A 6 8.79 -68.56 -5.76
CA SER A 6 8.48 -67.16 -6.05
C SER A 6 7.01 -66.75 -5.94
N THR A 7 6.74 -65.73 -5.14
CA THR A 7 5.55 -64.89 -5.26
C THR A 7 6.01 -63.46 -5.55
N SER A 8 5.61 -62.94 -6.71
CA SER A 8 5.89 -61.56 -7.14
C SER A 8 4.79 -60.65 -6.60
N PRO A 9 5.11 -59.48 -5.99
CA PRO A 9 4.10 -58.46 -5.78
C PRO A 9 3.84 -57.72 -7.10
N LEU A 10 2.60 -57.72 -7.54
CA LEU A 10 2.09 -56.89 -8.64
C LEU A 10 2.25 -55.40 -8.29
N GLN A 11 2.71 -54.63 -9.27
CA GLN A 11 2.74 -53.17 -9.23
C GLN A 11 1.34 -52.64 -8.92
N SER A 12 1.21 -51.90 -7.80
CA SER A 12 0.09 -50.99 -7.58
C SER A 12 0.60 -49.57 -7.78
N SER A 13 0.21 -48.99 -8.90
CA SER A 13 0.35 -47.58 -9.21
C SER A 13 -0.46 -46.76 -8.21
N ASN A 14 0.18 -46.34 -7.13
CA ASN A 14 -0.37 -45.30 -6.25
C ASN A 14 0.06 -43.95 -6.81
N LEU A 15 -0.88 -43.27 -7.47
CA LEU A 15 -0.82 -41.85 -7.77
C LEU A 15 -0.67 -41.11 -6.43
N ALA A 16 0.51 -40.53 -6.21
CA ALA A 16 0.76 -39.65 -5.08
C ALA A 16 -0.12 -38.39 -5.21
N PRO A 17 -0.80 -37.97 -4.13
CA PRO A 17 -1.50 -36.70 -4.14
C PRO A 17 -0.48 -35.56 -4.00
N ASP A 18 -0.69 -34.56 -4.87
CA ASP A 18 -0.61 -33.13 -4.59
C ASP A 18 0.55 -32.63 -3.71
N ALA A 19 1.55 -32.01 -4.35
CA ALA A 19 2.14 -30.77 -3.85
C ALA A 19 3.23 -30.30 -4.81
N SER A 20 2.90 -29.39 -5.74
CA SER A 20 3.73 -28.23 -6.08
C SER A 20 3.17 -27.50 -7.30
N SER A 21 1.92 -27.03 -7.22
CA SER A 21 1.65 -25.71 -7.78
C SER A 21 2.20 -24.69 -6.80
N LYS A 22 3.47 -24.33 -6.95
CA LYS A 22 3.96 -23.06 -6.42
C LYS A 22 3.39 -21.96 -7.31
N VAL A 23 2.10 -21.72 -7.15
CA VAL A 23 1.49 -20.43 -7.51
C VAL A 23 2.40 -19.40 -6.83
N LEU A 24 3.04 -18.54 -7.62
CA LEU A 24 3.79 -17.41 -7.11
C LEU A 24 2.80 -16.60 -6.27
N LYS A 25 2.80 -16.88 -4.96
CA LYS A 25 2.06 -16.12 -3.98
C LYS A 25 2.70 -14.76 -4.06
N ASN A 26 1.99 -13.79 -4.66
CA ASN A 26 2.34 -12.37 -4.65
C ASN A 26 2.65 -11.98 -3.20
N SER A 27 3.91 -12.13 -2.80
CA SER A 27 4.43 -11.77 -1.49
C SER A 27 4.67 -10.26 -1.46
N ASN A 28 3.66 -9.51 -1.91
CA ASN A 28 3.65 -8.05 -1.87
C ASN A 28 2.72 -7.54 -0.75
N ARG A 29 2.40 -8.39 0.22
CA ARG A 29 1.57 -8.07 1.39
C ARG A 29 2.37 -8.07 2.70
N GLY A 30 3.62 -7.60 2.70
CA GLY A 30 4.47 -7.76 3.89
C GLY A 30 5.49 -6.67 4.20
N SER A 31 5.97 -5.92 3.21
CA SER A 31 6.85 -4.79 3.47
C SER A 31 6.51 -3.64 2.53
N GLU A 32 5.94 -2.58 3.08
CA GLU A 32 5.95 -1.29 2.41
C GLU A 32 7.40 -0.97 2.05
N CYS A 33 7.67 -0.49 0.83
CA CYS A 33 9.02 -0.03 0.53
C CYS A 33 9.41 1.04 1.58
N PRO A 34 10.63 1.01 2.13
CA PRO A 34 11.10 2.00 3.12
C PRO A 34 10.86 3.45 2.66
N GLN A 35 10.92 3.68 1.35
CA GLN A 35 10.61 4.94 0.71
C GLN A 35 9.17 5.43 0.99
N ILE A 36 8.17 4.55 0.95
CA ILE A 36 6.77 4.90 1.26
C ILE A 36 6.66 5.33 2.73
N LEU A 37 7.29 4.59 3.66
CA LEU A 37 7.26 4.93 5.08
C LEU A 37 7.88 6.31 5.35
N MET A 38 9.02 6.60 4.70
CA MET A 38 9.66 7.91 4.77
C MET A 38 8.75 9.03 4.23
N TYR A 39 8.01 8.79 3.14
CA TYR A 39 7.07 9.78 2.62
C TYR A 39 5.87 9.98 3.54
N LEU A 40 5.35 8.93 4.17
CA LEU A 40 4.26 9.04 5.15
C LEU A 40 4.70 9.86 6.37
N GLU A 41 5.91 9.63 6.90
CA GLU A 41 6.46 10.42 8.00
C GLU A 41 6.69 11.89 7.59
N ARG A 42 7.16 12.11 6.35
CA ARG A 42 7.33 13.47 5.82
C ARG A 42 5.99 14.19 5.70
N LEU A 43 4.95 13.52 5.20
CA LEU A 43 3.60 14.09 5.09
C LEU A 43 3.06 14.48 6.48
N GLN A 44 3.19 13.59 7.47
CA GLN A 44 2.73 13.86 8.84
C GLN A 44 3.40 15.11 9.47
N ARG A 45 4.66 15.40 9.11
CA ARG A 45 5.36 16.60 9.60
C ARG A 45 4.90 17.89 8.91
N LEU A 46 4.50 17.81 7.64
CA LEU A 46 4.10 18.96 6.82
C LEU A 46 2.64 19.39 7.08
N VAL A 47 1.76 18.45 7.41
CA VAL A 47 0.33 18.74 7.63
C VAL A 47 0.11 19.31 9.04
N PRO A 48 -0.43 20.54 9.19
CA PRO A 48 -0.61 21.19 10.49
C PRO A 48 -1.59 20.48 11.42
N THR A 49 -2.64 19.88 10.84
CA THR A 49 -3.74 19.23 11.55
C THR A 49 -3.44 17.77 11.93
N CYS A 50 -2.35 17.20 11.41
CA CYS A 50 -1.98 15.83 11.74
C CYS A 50 -1.39 15.74 13.16
N PRO A 51 -1.87 14.79 14.00
CA PRO A 51 -1.26 14.48 15.28
C PRO A 51 0.19 14.03 15.09
N LYS A 52 1.12 14.49 15.93
CA LYS A 52 2.56 14.15 15.87
C LYS A 52 3.01 13.26 17.02
N ASP A 53 2.20 13.19 18.07
CA ASP A 53 2.41 12.51 19.34
C ASP A 53 1.81 11.10 19.37
N ARG A 54 0.95 10.76 18.40
CA ARG A 54 0.32 9.44 18.30
C ARG A 54 0.48 8.83 16.89
N PRO A 55 0.45 7.49 16.78
CA PRO A 55 0.39 6.83 15.47
C PRO A 55 -0.92 7.20 14.75
N VAL A 56 -0.77 7.65 13.51
CA VAL A 56 -1.88 7.96 12.60
C VAL A 56 -1.95 6.84 11.57
N ASN A 57 -3.15 6.33 11.29
CA ASN A 57 -3.28 5.32 10.24
C ASN A 57 -3.12 5.97 8.85
N LYS A 58 -2.73 5.18 7.83
CA LYS A 58 -2.45 5.72 6.49
C LYS A 58 -3.65 6.47 5.89
N LEU A 59 -4.87 5.98 6.10
CA LEU A 59 -6.06 6.59 5.53
C LEU A 59 -6.33 7.97 6.16
N GLU A 60 -6.24 8.05 7.48
CA GLU A 60 -6.41 9.29 8.24
C GLU A 60 -5.37 10.34 7.82
N LEU A 61 -4.10 9.92 7.69
CA LEU A 61 -3.05 10.81 7.19
C LEU A 61 -3.35 11.33 5.79
N ILE A 62 -3.77 10.45 4.87
CA ILE A 62 -4.08 10.84 3.49
C ILE A 62 -5.28 11.80 3.46
N GLN A 63 -6.30 11.59 4.30
CA GLN A 63 -7.44 12.50 4.42
C GLN A 63 -6.99 13.89 4.89
N CYS A 64 -6.20 13.98 5.97
CA CYS A 64 -5.69 15.26 6.46
C CYS A 64 -4.81 15.99 5.42
N VAL A 65 -4.04 15.26 4.61
CA VAL A 65 -3.25 15.84 3.51
C VAL A 65 -4.15 16.43 2.44
N ILE A 66 -5.21 15.72 2.05
CA ILE A 66 -6.17 16.19 1.05
C ILE A 66 -6.84 17.48 1.53
N ASP A 67 -7.33 17.49 2.78
CA ASP A 67 -7.97 18.67 3.36
C ASP A 67 -7.01 19.88 3.39
N TYR A 68 -5.77 19.66 3.81
CA TYR A 68 -4.77 20.72 3.86
C TYR A 68 -4.42 21.29 2.47
N ILE A 69 -4.37 20.44 1.44
CA ILE A 69 -4.15 20.92 0.06
C ILE A 69 -5.32 21.80 -0.37
N TYR A 70 -6.57 21.40 -0.11
CA TYR A 70 -7.73 22.23 -0.44
C TYR A 70 -7.74 23.58 0.27
N ASP A 71 -7.38 23.59 1.56
CA ASP A 71 -7.28 24.84 2.33
C ASP A 71 -6.21 25.77 1.74
N LEU A 72 -5.03 25.22 1.40
CA LEU A 72 -3.95 25.98 0.78
C LEU A 72 -4.36 26.54 -0.59
N GLU A 73 -4.99 25.72 -1.44
CA GLU A 73 -5.48 26.15 -2.76
C GLU A 73 -6.51 27.28 -2.62
N HIS A 74 -7.41 27.20 -1.64
CA HIS A 74 -8.39 28.25 -1.39
C HIS A 74 -7.73 29.57 -0.97
N VAL A 75 -6.79 29.53 -0.01
CA VAL A 75 -6.05 30.71 0.47
C VAL A 75 -5.25 31.37 -0.66
N LEU A 76 -4.57 30.55 -1.48
CA LEU A 76 -3.77 31.05 -2.60
C LEU A 76 -4.65 31.65 -3.71
N SER A 77 -5.76 30.99 -4.06
CA SER A 77 -6.70 31.50 -5.08
C SER A 77 -7.36 32.81 -4.68
N SER A 78 -7.67 33.01 -3.40
CA SER A 78 -8.23 34.27 -2.91
C SER A 78 -7.20 35.41 -2.95
N SER A 79 -5.93 35.11 -2.73
CA SER A 79 -4.85 36.11 -2.71
C SER A 79 -4.54 36.66 -4.11
N ASP A 80 -4.66 35.82 -5.14
CA ASP A 80 -4.43 36.22 -6.55
C ASP A 80 -5.60 37.01 -7.17
N SER A 81 -6.76 37.07 -6.50
CA SER A 81 -7.96 37.74 -7.01
C SER A 81 -8.08 39.22 -6.57
N GLU A 82 -7.29 39.67 -5.61
CA GLU A 82 -7.34 41.04 -5.06
C GLU A 82 -6.48 42.06 -5.86
N SER A 83 -6.20 41.79 -7.15
CA SER A 83 -5.28 42.59 -7.98
C SER A 83 -5.92 43.26 -9.21
N ASP A 84 -7.25 43.36 -9.32
CA ASP A 84 -7.90 43.97 -10.49
C ASP A 84 -9.15 44.82 -10.16
N ASP A 85 -8.97 45.83 -9.32
CA ASP A 85 -9.88 46.99 -9.26
C ASP A 85 -9.08 48.27 -9.50
N SER A 86 -8.44 48.37 -10.67
CA SER A 86 -7.97 49.66 -11.21
C SER A 86 -9.10 50.30 -12.01
N MET A 87 -9.94 51.02 -11.28
CA MET A 87 -10.92 51.99 -11.75
C MET A 87 -10.28 52.96 -12.77
N ASP A 88 -10.61 52.83 -14.07
CA ASP A 88 -10.46 53.94 -15.02
C ASP A 88 -11.85 54.36 -15.50
N SER A 89 -12.35 55.43 -14.90
CA SER A 89 -13.44 56.24 -15.44
C SER A 89 -12.80 57.47 -16.08
N THR A 90 -12.73 57.53 -17.41
CA THR A 90 -12.82 58.76 -18.23
C THR A 90 -13.22 58.39 -19.66
#